data_AF-A0A7S0GU09-F1
#
_entry.id   AF-A0A7S0GU09-F1
#
_cell.length_a   1.000
_cell.length_b   1.000
_cell.length_c   1.000
_cell.angle_alpha   90.00
_cell.angle_beta   90.00
_cell.angle_gamma   90.00
#
_symmetry.space_group_name_H-M   'P 1'
#
loop_
_entity.id
_entity.type
_entity.pdbx_description
1 polymer ?
#
loop_
_entity_poly.entity_id
_entity_poly.type
_entity_poly.pdbx_seq_one_letter_code
_entity_poly.pdbx_strand_id
1 'polypeptide(L)'
;GVRGLVAAGAAVARAEGAGGLYRGLKPALVGIAPEAALTYGIFDLLKERCERAERRAVSENERRKATPAQIVACAAVASLCGQTFAFPAEAVSRRLTSGAATGNGVAVFRAILEEQGIRGLYRGLGPASIRIVPMAAISFSSYELLHVAFDEALASAGF
;
A
#
# COMPACT_ATOMS: atom_id res chain seq x y z
N GLY A 1 -16.68 18.10 4.71
CA GLY A 1 -17.08 19.49 4.46
C GLY A 1 -15.89 20.41 4.59
N VAL A 2 -15.56 21.16 3.53
CA VAL A 2 -14.29 21.91 3.37
C VAL A 2 -14.00 22.88 4.54
N ARG A 3 -15.05 23.47 5.14
CA ARG A 3 -14.95 24.36 6.30
C ARG A 3 -14.43 23.67 7.56
N GLY A 4 -14.75 22.39 7.77
CA GLY A 4 -14.25 21.60 8.89
C GLY A 4 -12.76 21.28 8.77
N LEU A 5 -12.28 21.04 7.54
CA LEU A 5 -10.86 20.79 7.26
C LEU A 5 -10.02 22.05 7.52
N VAL A 6 -10.50 23.21 7.07
CA VAL A 6 -9.84 24.51 7.29
C VAL A 6 -9.85 24.88 8.78
N ALA A 7 -10.95 24.65 9.48
CA ALA A 7 -11.04 24.89 10.92
C ALA A 7 -10.10 23.98 11.72
N ALA A 8 -10.00 22.70 11.35
CA ALA A 8 -9.05 21.76 11.97
C ALA A 8 -7.59 22.18 11.71
N GLY A 9 -7.26 22.54 10.47
CA GLY A 9 -5.92 23.06 10.12
C GLY A 9 -5.57 24.33 10.90
N ALA A 10 -6.51 25.27 11.02
CA ALA A 10 -6.32 26.50 11.79
C ALA A 10 -6.23 26.25 13.31
N ALA A 11 -6.94 25.25 13.84
CA ALA A 11 -6.84 24.85 15.24
C ALA A 11 -5.48 24.22 15.56
N VAL A 12 -4.99 23.32 14.72
CA VAL A 12 -3.66 22.69 14.87
C VAL A 12 -2.54 23.74 14.74
N ALA A 13 -2.63 24.65 13.76
CA ALA A 13 -1.65 25.72 13.59
C ALA A 13 -1.60 26.69 14.78
N ARG A 14 -2.74 26.96 15.44
CA ARG A 14 -2.79 27.79 16.65
C ARG A 14 -2.33 27.06 17.92
N ALA A 15 -2.56 25.75 18.02
CA ALA A 15 -2.21 24.96 19.20
C ALA A 15 -0.72 24.53 19.21
N GLU A 16 -0.16 24.18 18.05
CA GLU A 16 1.19 23.60 17.95
C GLU A 16 2.18 24.45 17.14
N GLY A 17 1.71 25.57 16.57
CA GLY A 17 2.49 26.40 15.66
C GLY A 17 2.64 25.80 14.26
N ALA A 18 3.15 26.58 13.31
CA ALA A 18 3.36 26.14 11.93
C ALA A 18 4.32 24.92 11.81
N GLY A 19 5.18 24.70 12.81
CA GLY A 19 6.09 23.56 12.89
C GLY A 19 5.42 22.24 13.32
N GLY A 20 4.25 22.29 13.98
CA GLY A 20 3.49 21.10 14.39
C GLY A 20 2.98 20.30 13.19
N LEU A 21 2.64 20.98 12.08
CA LEU A 21 2.19 20.35 10.84
C LEU A 21 3.24 19.42 10.20
N TYR A 22 4.52 19.62 10.55
CA TYR A 22 5.64 18.83 10.03
C TYR A 22 6.16 17.79 11.04
N ARG A 23 5.58 17.72 12.26
CA ARG A 23 5.91 16.66 13.23
C ARG A 23 5.38 15.32 12.70
N GLY A 24 6.31 14.48 12.25
CA GLY A 24 6.03 13.16 11.68
C GLY A 24 6.35 13.04 10.19
N LEU A 25 6.55 14.16 9.46
CA LEU A 25 6.82 14.11 8.02
C LEU A 25 8.18 13.46 7.70
N LYS A 26 9.22 13.77 8.49
CA LYS A 26 10.56 13.18 8.30
C LYS A 26 10.56 11.64 8.43
N PRO A 27 10.06 11.04 9.52
CA PRO A 27 10.00 9.58 9.62
C PRO A 27 9.03 8.96 8.60
N ALA A 28 7.95 9.66 8.22
CA ALA A 28 7.06 9.20 7.15
C ALA A 28 7.79 9.11 5.80
N LEU A 29 8.54 10.15 5.41
CA LEU A 29 9.31 10.16 4.16
C LEU A 29 10.40 9.09 4.13
N VAL A 30 11.08 8.85 5.26
CA VAL A 30 12.08 7.79 5.39
C VAL A 30 11.46 6.40 5.23
N GLY A 31 10.18 6.22 5.60
CA GLY A 31 9.46 4.96 5.42
C GLY A 31 9.06 4.66 3.97
N ILE A 32 8.77 5.69 3.17
CA ILE A 32 8.24 5.53 1.80
C ILE A 32 9.28 4.95 0.84
N ALA A 33 10.54 5.39 0.92
CA ALA A 33 11.57 4.94 -0.03
C ALA A 33 11.89 3.43 0.10
N PRO A 34 12.11 2.87 1.30
CA PRO A 34 12.25 1.43 1.49
C PRO A 34 10.99 0.64 1.13
N GLU A 35 9.80 1.16 1.46
CA GLU A 35 8.52 0.54 1.11
C GLU A 35 8.38 0.36 -0.41
N ALA A 36 8.64 1.42 -1.16
CA ALA A 36 8.57 1.41 -2.62
C ALA A 36 9.61 0.44 -3.19
N ALA A 37 10.87 0.52 -2.72
CA ALA A 37 11.94 -0.35 -3.20
C ALA A 37 11.63 -1.84 -2.98
N LEU A 38 11.11 -2.20 -1.81
CA LEU A 38 10.71 -3.57 -1.51
C LEU A 38 9.47 -4.02 -2.29
N THR A 39 8.46 -3.15 -2.42
CA THR A 39 7.25 -3.48 -3.17
C THR A 39 7.58 -3.74 -4.64
N TYR A 40 8.34 -2.85 -5.29
CA TYR A 40 8.74 -3.04 -6.67
C TYR A 40 9.71 -4.22 -6.84
N GLY A 41 10.70 -4.37 -5.96
CA GLY A 41 11.63 -5.50 -6.03
C GLY A 41 10.94 -6.86 -5.87
N ILE A 42 10.00 -6.98 -4.92
CA ILE A 42 9.22 -8.20 -4.73
C ILE A 42 8.25 -8.41 -5.89
N PHE A 43 7.64 -7.35 -6.41
CA PHE A 43 6.80 -7.44 -7.60
C PHE A 43 7.58 -7.99 -8.80
N ASP A 44 8.78 -7.47 -9.07
CA ASP A 44 9.64 -7.93 -10.17
C ASP A 44 10.07 -9.39 -9.96
N LEU A 45 10.47 -9.77 -8.74
CA LEU A 45 10.81 -11.16 -8.41
C LEU A 45 9.62 -12.12 -8.58
N LEU A 46 8.43 -11.73 -8.12
CA LEU A 46 7.22 -12.52 -8.26
C LEU A 46 6.80 -12.64 -9.72
N LYS A 47 6.88 -11.55 -10.48
CA LYS A 47 6.60 -11.53 -11.92
C LYS A 47 7.55 -12.45 -12.68
N GLU A 48 8.86 -12.37 -12.43
CA GLU A 48 9.84 -13.28 -13.01
C GLU A 48 9.59 -14.74 -12.67
N ARG A 49 9.10 -15.02 -11.46
CA ARG A 49 8.82 -16.38 -11.00
C ARG A 49 7.52 -16.92 -11.59
N CYS A 50 6.51 -16.07 -11.76
CA CYS A 50 5.26 -16.38 -12.44
C CYS A 50 5.51 -16.66 -13.93
N GLU A 51 6.25 -15.79 -14.61
CA GLU A 51 6.64 -16.01 -16.01
C GLU A 51 7.50 -17.27 -16.19
N ARG A 52 8.38 -17.60 -15.24
CA ARG A 52 9.17 -18.86 -15.26
C ARG A 52 8.31 -20.10 -15.02
N ALA A 53 7.28 -20.02 -14.17
CA ALA A 53 6.34 -21.11 -13.95
C ALA A 53 5.45 -21.33 -15.19
N GLU A 54 5.01 -20.24 -15.82
CA GLU A 54 4.20 -20.25 -17.04
C GLU A 54 5.00 -20.83 -18.23
N ARG A 55 6.29 -20.45 -18.36
CA ARG A 55 7.23 -21.03 -19.33
C ARG A 55 7.49 -22.54 -19.14
N ARG A 56 7.25 -23.10 -17.96
CA ARG A 56 7.40 -24.55 -17.69
C ARG A 56 6.10 -25.33 -17.88
N ALA A 57 4.94 -24.66 -17.83
CA ALA A 57 3.63 -25.27 -18.00
C ALA A 57 3.15 -25.27 -19.45
N VAL A 58 3.64 -24.35 -20.28
CA VAL A 58 3.22 -24.20 -21.69
C VAL A 58 4.25 -24.84 -22.63
N SER A 59 4.14 -26.16 -22.76
CA SER A 59 4.52 -26.84 -24.00
C SER A 59 3.33 -26.66 -24.96
N GLU A 60 3.62 -26.17 -26.17
CA GLU A 60 2.73 -26.10 -27.33
C GLU A 60 1.65 -24.98 -27.36
N ASN A 61 2.04 -23.88 -28.04
CA ASN A 61 1.26 -23.16 -29.05
C ASN A 61 0.70 -21.74 -28.81
N GLU A 62 0.64 -21.15 -27.62
CA GLU A 62 0.37 -19.70 -27.54
C GLU A 62 1.16 -19.02 -26.42
N ARG A 63 1.87 -17.95 -26.78
CA ARG A 63 2.58 -17.05 -25.86
C ARG A 63 1.55 -16.26 -25.04
N ARG A 64 0.85 -16.94 -24.13
CA ARG A 64 -0.17 -16.33 -23.27
C ARG A 64 0.55 -15.38 -22.32
N LYS A 65 0.32 -14.08 -22.48
CA LYS A 65 0.76 -13.07 -21.52
C LYS A 65 0.09 -13.38 -20.18
N ALA A 66 0.82 -13.27 -19.07
CA ALA A 66 0.28 -13.46 -17.73
C ALA A 66 -1.07 -12.75 -17.60
N THR A 67 -2.09 -13.50 -17.16
CA THR A 67 -3.47 -13.01 -17.10
C THR A 67 -3.51 -11.79 -16.18
N PRO A 68 -4.29 -10.73 -16.48
CA PRO A 68 -4.45 -9.57 -15.60
C PRO A 68 -4.71 -9.96 -14.13
N ALA A 69 -5.42 -11.06 -13.90
CA ALA A 69 -5.62 -11.68 -12.60
C ALA A 69 -4.34 -12.10 -11.86
N GLN A 70 -3.40 -12.72 -12.56
CA GLN A 70 -2.12 -13.12 -11.97
C GLN A 70 -1.27 -11.89 -11.64
N ILE A 71 -1.28 -10.86 -12.50
CA ILE A 71 -0.54 -9.61 -12.26
C ILE A 71 -1.07 -8.89 -11.02
N VAL A 72 -2.40 -8.78 -10.88
CA VAL A 72 -3.04 -8.16 -9.70
C VAL A 72 -2.75 -8.97 -8.44
N ALA A 73 -2.80 -10.31 -8.50
CA ALA A 73 -2.46 -11.15 -7.37
C ALA A 73 -0.98 -11.00 -6.95
N CYS A 74 -0.05 -11.00 -7.90
CA CYS A 74 1.37 -10.76 -7.64
C CYS A 74 1.61 -9.36 -7.04
N ALA A 75 0.95 -8.32 -7.57
CA ALA A 75 1.02 -6.96 -7.03
C ALA A 75 0.50 -6.87 -5.60
N ALA A 76 -0.60 -7.56 -5.28
CA ALA A 76 -1.15 -7.61 -3.94
C ALA A 76 -0.19 -8.27 -2.94
N VAL A 77 0.42 -9.40 -3.32
CA VAL A 77 1.40 -10.10 -2.48
C VAL A 77 2.68 -9.26 -2.29
N ALA A 78 3.17 -8.64 -3.36
CA ALA A 78 4.32 -7.74 -3.29
C ALA A 78 4.07 -6.56 -2.34
N SER A 79 2.87 -5.97 -2.43
CA SER A 79 2.45 -4.86 -1.57
C SER A 79 2.36 -5.29 -0.11
N LEU A 80 1.81 -6.47 0.21
CA LEU A 80 1.78 -7.00 1.57
C LEU A 80 3.17 -7.16 2.18
N CYS A 81 4.10 -7.70 1.40
CA CYS A 81 5.47 -7.86 1.84
C CYS A 81 6.14 -6.49 2.07
N GLY A 82 6.00 -5.54 1.14
CA GLY A 82 6.49 -4.17 1.31
C GLY A 82 5.92 -3.50 2.56
N GLN A 83 4.60 -3.62 2.76
CA GLN A 83 3.91 -3.11 3.95
C GLN A 83 4.41 -3.74 5.24
N THR A 84 4.75 -5.02 5.24
CA THR A 84 5.29 -5.71 6.44
C THR A 84 6.61 -5.06 6.90
N PHE A 85 7.47 -4.66 5.97
CA PHE A 85 8.72 -3.97 6.27
C PHE A 85 8.54 -2.49 6.60
N ALA A 86 7.55 -1.83 5.99
CA ALA A 86 7.25 -0.42 6.24
C ALA A 86 6.44 -0.19 7.53
N PHE A 87 5.73 -1.21 8.01
CA PHE A 87 4.82 -1.15 9.16
C PHE A 87 5.45 -0.55 10.43
N PRO A 88 6.70 -0.89 10.81
CA PRO A 88 7.38 -0.29 11.94
C PRO A 88 7.55 1.23 11.83
N ALA A 89 7.96 1.70 10.65
CA ALA A 89 8.17 3.12 10.38
C ALA A 89 6.84 3.89 10.31
N GLU A 90 5.81 3.27 9.74
CA GLU A 90 4.45 3.82 9.76
C GLU A 90 3.90 3.94 11.19
N ALA A 91 4.09 2.91 12.03
CA ALA A 91 3.60 2.91 13.41
C ALA A 91 4.20 4.08 14.22
N VAL A 92 5.51 4.30 14.08
CA VAL A 92 6.24 5.43 14.69
C VAL A 92 5.71 6.77 14.17
N SER A 93 5.56 6.89 12.85
CA SER A 93 5.07 8.13 12.21
C SER A 93 3.65 8.45 12.65
N ARG A 94 2.75 7.45 12.70
CA ARG A 94 1.37 7.63 13.16
C ARG A 94 1.29 8.14 14.60
N ARG A 95 2.12 7.60 15.51
CA ARG A 95 2.15 8.07 16.91
C ARG A 95 2.71 9.50 17.05
N LEU A 96 3.67 9.87 16.22
CA LEU A 96 4.20 11.24 16.17
C LEU A 96 3.17 12.24 15.62
N THR A 97 2.49 11.89 14.53
CA THR A 97 1.49 12.76 13.89
C THR A 97 0.19 12.84 14.69
N SER A 98 -0.21 11.77 15.41
CA SER A 98 -1.40 11.80 16.27
C SER A 98 -1.21 12.54 17.59
N GLY A 99 0.01 13.03 17.87
CA GLY A 99 0.37 13.63 19.15
C GLY A 99 0.45 12.64 20.32
N ALA A 100 0.27 11.34 20.07
CA ALA A 100 0.36 10.30 21.09
C ALA A 100 1.78 10.09 21.61
N ALA A 101 2.80 10.51 20.85
CA ALA A 101 4.17 10.56 21.30
C ALA A 101 4.86 11.81 20.74
N THR A 102 5.73 12.44 21.53
CA THR A 102 6.54 13.59 21.09
C THR A 102 8.01 13.25 21.32
N GLY A 103 8.87 13.51 20.33
CA GLY A 103 10.31 13.22 20.43
C GLY A 103 10.93 12.66 19.15
N ASN A 104 12.11 12.03 19.30
CA ASN A 104 12.83 11.41 18.20
C ASN A 104 12.16 10.08 17.79
N GLY A 105 12.08 9.77 16.49
CA GLY A 105 11.43 8.56 15.98
C GLY A 105 11.99 7.27 16.56
N VAL A 106 13.28 7.24 16.90
CA VAL A 106 13.93 6.10 17.57
C VAL A 106 13.45 5.91 19.01
N ALA A 107 13.20 7.01 19.73
CA ALA A 107 12.67 6.96 21.09
C ALA A 107 11.22 6.45 21.11
N VAL A 108 10.41 6.90 20.15
CA VAL A 108 9.04 6.41 19.96
C VAL A 108 9.02 4.94 19.57
N PHE A 109 9.93 4.50 18.69
CA PHE A 109 10.08 3.09 18.34
C PHE A 109 10.39 2.21 19.56
N ARG A 110 11.35 2.62 20.40
CA ARG A 110 11.65 1.92 21.65
C ARG A 110 10.46 1.90 22.61
N ALA A 111 9.77 3.03 22.78
CA ALA A 111 8.59 3.09 23.62
C ALA A 111 7.49 2.13 23.15
N ILE A 112 7.25 2.00 21.84
CA ILE A 112 6.30 1.02 21.29
C ILE A 112 6.72 -0.41 21.64
N LEU A 113 8.01 -0.72 21.50
CA LEU A 113 8.54 -2.05 21.83
C LEU A 113 8.42 -2.37 23.33
N GLU A 114 8.67 -1.40 24.20
CA GLU A 114 8.57 -1.59 25.65
C GLU A 114 7.10 -1.71 26.12
N GLU A 115 6.19 -0.94 25.55
CA GLU A 115 4.77 -0.95 25.93
C GLU A 115 3.99 -2.16 25.38
N GLN A 116 4.22 -2.52 24.11
CA GLN A 116 3.36 -3.45 23.37
C GLN A 116 4.14 -4.59 22.69
N GLY A 117 5.47 -4.57 22.78
CA GLY A 117 6.33 -5.54 22.13
C GLY A 117 6.25 -5.50 20.60
N ILE A 118 6.81 -6.55 19.99
CA ILE A 118 6.78 -6.75 18.53
C ILE A 118 5.34 -6.85 18.02
N ARG A 119 4.41 -7.39 18.82
CA ARG A 119 2.98 -7.48 18.45
C ARG A 119 2.33 -6.11 18.30
N GLY A 120 2.76 -5.10 19.05
CA GLY A 120 2.30 -3.71 18.89
C GLY A 120 2.68 -3.10 17.54
N LEU A 121 3.88 -3.42 17.06
CA LEU A 121 4.38 -2.98 15.75
C LEU A 121 3.61 -3.61 14.58
N TYR A 122 3.14 -4.84 14.70
CA TYR A 122 2.40 -5.53 13.63
C TYR A 122 0.87 -5.52 13.82
N ARG A 123 0.34 -4.76 14.81
CA ARG A 123 -1.09 -4.79 15.20
C ARG A 123 -2.09 -4.22 14.17
N GLY A 124 -1.71 -4.13 12.90
CA GLY A 124 -2.61 -3.76 11.80
C GLY A 124 -2.38 -4.56 10.51
N LEU A 125 -1.49 -5.56 10.52
CA LEU A 125 -1.22 -6.39 9.35
C LEU A 125 -2.42 -7.27 8.97
N GLY A 126 -3.12 -7.83 9.97
CA GLY A 126 -4.35 -8.60 9.75
C GLY A 126 -5.46 -7.79 9.03
N PRO A 127 -5.83 -6.61 9.54
CA PRO A 127 -6.74 -5.70 8.84
C PRO A 127 -6.27 -5.30 7.44
N ALA A 128 -4.98 -5.03 7.26
CA ALA A 128 -4.41 -4.71 5.95
C ALA A 128 -4.57 -5.86 4.95
N SER A 129 -4.36 -7.11 5.38
CA SER A 129 -4.57 -8.30 4.57
C SER A 129 -6.03 -8.53 4.20
N ILE A 130 -6.97 -8.31 5.13
CA ILE A 130 -8.42 -8.44 4.85
C ILE A 130 -8.87 -7.42 3.78
N ARG A 131 -8.28 -6.21 3.77
CA ARG A 131 -8.59 -5.16 2.79
C ARG A 131 -8.27 -5.55 1.34
N ILE A 132 -7.35 -6.51 1.14
CA ILE A 132 -6.91 -6.88 -0.21
C ILE A 132 -8.00 -7.62 -0.97
N VAL A 133 -8.81 -8.43 -0.29
CA VAL A 133 -9.89 -9.18 -0.92
C VAL A 133 -10.91 -8.27 -1.62
N PRO A 134 -11.54 -7.27 -0.96
CA PRO A 134 -12.47 -6.37 -1.63
C PRO A 134 -11.76 -5.46 -2.65
N MET A 135 -10.52 -5.04 -2.40
CA MET A 135 -9.75 -4.24 -3.36
C MET A 135 -9.51 -5.01 -4.66
N ALA A 136 -9.13 -6.28 -4.55
CA ALA A 136 -8.97 -7.17 -5.70
C ALA A 136 -10.31 -7.38 -6.41
N ALA A 137 -11.38 -7.66 -5.67
CA ALA A 137 -12.71 -7.84 -6.24
C ALA A 137 -13.17 -6.62 -7.06
N ILE A 138 -13.03 -5.41 -6.51
CA ILE A 138 -13.38 -4.17 -7.22
C ILE A 138 -12.50 -3.99 -8.46
N SER A 139 -11.19 -4.20 -8.33
CA SER A 139 -10.27 -4.06 -9.46
C SER A 139 -10.62 -5.02 -10.61
N PHE A 140 -11.01 -6.25 -10.28
CA PHE A 140 -11.48 -7.24 -11.26
C PHE A 140 -12.81 -6.87 -11.87
N SER A 141 -13.82 -6.53 -11.05
CA SER A 141 -15.12 -6.11 -11.54
C SER A 141 -15.01 -4.91 -12.48
N SER A 142 -14.21 -3.90 -12.13
CA SER A 142 -14.00 -2.74 -12.98
C SER A 142 -13.28 -3.08 -14.29
N TYR A 143 -12.29 -3.96 -14.26
CA TYR A 143 -11.60 -4.40 -15.47
C TYR A 143 -12.55 -5.11 -16.45
N GLU A 144 -13.34 -6.06 -15.96
CA GLU A 144 -14.32 -6.80 -16.78
C GLU A 144 -15.38 -5.87 -17.39
N LEU A 145 -15.93 -4.96 -16.59
CA LEU A 145 -16.91 -3.98 -17.06
C LEU A 145 -16.34 -3.09 -18.16
N LEU A 146 -15.09 -2.65 -18.00
CA LEU A 146 -14.43 -1.80 -19.00
C LEU A 146 -14.15 -2.58 -20.28
N HIS A 147 -13.75 -3.84 -20.17
CA HIS A 147 -13.49 -4.70 -21.33
C HIS A 147 -14.77 -4.90 -22.15
N VAL A 148 -15.88 -5.25 -21.49
CA VAL A 148 -17.19 -5.44 -22.14
C VAL A 148 -17.66 -4.14 -22.81
N ALA A 149 -17.56 -3.00 -22.11
CA ALA A 149 -17.96 -1.71 -22.68
C ALA A 149 -17.09 -1.31 -23.88
N PHE A 150 -15.81 -1.65 -23.86
CA PHE A 150 -14.90 -1.37 -24.97
C PHE A 150 -15.19 -2.27 -26.18
N ASP A 151 -15.50 -3.55 -25.96
CA ASP A 151 -15.91 -4.47 -27.02
C ASP A 151 -17.24 -4.05 -27.66
N GLU A 152 -18.22 -3.59 -26.86
CA GLU A 152 -19.47 -3.02 -27.38
C GLU A 152 -19.25 -1.73 -28.19
N ALA A 153 -18.32 -0.88 -27.74
CA ALA A 153 -17.95 0.35 -28.44
C ALA A 153 -17.27 0.05 -29.79
N LEU A 154 -16.42 -0.99 -29.85
CA LEU A 154 -15.79 -1.44 -31.09
C LEU A 154 -16.82 -2.06 -32.04
N ALA A 155 -17.74 -2.89 -31.54
CA ALA A 155 -18.80 -3.50 -32.34
C ALA A 155 -19.78 -2.46 -32.92
N SER A 156 -20.07 -1.40 -32.18
CA SER A 156 -20.92 -0.28 -32.65
C SER A 156 -20.20 0.69 -33.60
N ALA A 157 -18.87 0.75 -33.56
CA ALA A 157 -18.06 1.54 -34.48
C ALA A 157 -17.82 0.87 -35.85
N GLY A 158 -18.24 -0.38 -36.05
CA GLY A 158 -18.23 -1.05 -37.35
C GLY A 158 -16.85 -1.46 -37.86
N PHE A 159 -15.95 -1.89 -36.96
CA PHE A 159 -14.71 -2.59 -37.30
C PHE A 159 -14.86 -4.11 -37.14
#